data_AF-A0A7W6WBW9-F1
#
_entry.id   AF-A0A7W6WBW9-F1
#
_cell.length_a   1.000
_cell.length_b   1.000
_cell.length_c   1.000
_cell.angle_alpha   90.00
_cell.angle_beta   90.00
_cell.angle_gamma   90.00
#
_symmetry.space_group_name_H-M   'P 1'
#
loop_
_entity.id
_entity.type
_entity.pdbx_description
1 polymer ?
#
loop_
_entity_poly.entity_id
_entity_poly.type
_entity_poly.pdbx_seq_one_letter_code
_entity_poly.pdbx_strand_id
1 'polypeptide(L)'
;MLFSGFGPRAVIAAFDGGEITSDAGGLLLRETAKRLDLFPRMAACFKDHRDPGRVRHPLADLLAQRVTGIALGYEDLTDHDTLHHDPLLKLMATPKARGADRPAPLAGSSTLGRVERSFEDSDHRYHKITAQPNRLQDLYVDLFTESHDSPPKCIDPDKRCSEHHLSGSKMH
;
A
#
# COMPACT_ATOMS: atom_id res chain seq x y z
N MET A 1 2.65 -21.64 11.42
CA MET A 1 3.55 -20.50 11.76
C MET A 1 2.71 -19.38 12.38
N LEU A 2 3.15 -18.73 13.47
CA LEU A 2 2.40 -17.66 14.15
C LEU A 2 2.87 -16.28 13.66
N PHE A 3 1.93 -15.40 13.29
CA PHE A 3 2.19 -14.01 12.88
C PHE A 3 1.65 -13.02 13.93
N SER A 4 1.97 -11.74 13.78
CA SER A 4 1.45 -10.74 14.71
C SER A 4 -0.07 -10.66 14.60
N GLY A 5 -0.73 -10.63 15.76
CA GLY A 5 -2.19 -10.66 15.84
C GLY A 5 -2.87 -9.52 15.08
N PHE A 6 -4.15 -9.71 14.80
CA PHE A 6 -5.04 -8.73 14.19
C PHE A 6 -6.15 -8.35 15.18
N GLY A 7 -5.93 -7.27 15.93
CA GLY A 7 -6.78 -6.95 17.09
C GLY A 7 -6.69 -8.07 18.14
N PRO A 8 -7.81 -8.59 18.66
CA PRO A 8 -7.81 -9.70 19.62
C PRO A 8 -7.55 -11.08 18.99
N ARG A 9 -7.42 -11.17 17.66
CA ARG A 9 -7.34 -12.44 16.92
C ARG A 9 -5.89 -12.83 16.63
N ALA A 10 -5.55 -14.10 16.87
CA ALA A 10 -4.28 -14.67 16.41
C ALA A 10 -4.31 -14.91 14.90
N VAL A 11 -3.18 -14.68 14.23
CA VAL A 11 -3.01 -14.99 12.81
C VAL A 11 -2.08 -16.19 12.71
N ILE A 12 -2.60 -17.30 12.19
CA ILE A 12 -1.90 -18.59 12.11
C ILE A 12 -1.90 -19.04 10.67
N ALA A 13 -0.73 -19.35 10.12
CA ALA A 13 -0.62 -20.11 8.87
C ALA A 13 -0.77 -21.61 9.19
N ALA A 14 -1.83 -22.22 8.67
CA ALA A 14 -2.19 -23.62 8.80
C ALA A 14 -2.57 -24.19 7.41
N PHE A 15 -2.45 -25.51 7.23
CA PHE A 15 -2.73 -26.24 5.98
C PHE A 15 -3.98 -27.13 6.11
N ASP A 16 -4.87 -26.81 7.03
CA ASP A 16 -6.05 -27.60 7.41
C ASP A 16 -7.35 -27.18 6.69
N GLY A 17 -7.27 -26.23 5.75
CA GLY A 17 -8.40 -25.86 4.88
C GLY A 17 -9.40 -24.86 5.46
N GLY A 18 -8.97 -23.98 6.38
CA GLY A 18 -9.78 -22.87 6.90
C GLY A 18 -10.05 -21.74 5.88
N GLU A 19 -9.81 -20.48 6.25
CA GLU A 19 -9.80 -19.37 5.28
C GLU A 19 -8.57 -19.53 4.36
N ILE A 20 -8.79 -19.76 3.06
CA ILE A 20 -7.74 -20.07 2.09
C ILE A 20 -7.40 -18.82 1.29
N THR A 21 -6.10 -18.58 1.08
CA THR A 21 -5.57 -17.53 0.20
C THR A 21 -4.40 -18.09 -0.60
N SER A 22 -4.27 -17.69 -1.87
CA SER A 22 -3.10 -17.98 -2.70
C SER A 22 -1.91 -17.05 -2.40
N ASP A 23 -2.14 -15.97 -1.65
CA ASP A 23 -1.21 -14.84 -1.55
C ASP A 23 -0.40 -14.84 -0.26
N ALA A 24 -0.22 -15.98 0.40
CA ALA A 24 0.35 -16.10 1.75
C ALA A 24 1.69 -15.34 1.97
N GLY A 25 2.47 -15.08 0.92
CA GLY A 25 3.64 -14.19 0.95
C GLY A 25 3.35 -12.77 1.45
N GLY A 26 2.12 -12.28 1.29
CA GLY A 26 1.64 -10.99 1.80
C GLY A 26 1.71 -10.85 3.32
N LEU A 27 1.77 -11.96 4.08
CA LEU A 27 1.98 -11.90 5.53
C LEU A 27 3.36 -11.36 5.90
N LEU A 28 4.40 -11.65 5.10
CA LEU A 28 5.73 -11.08 5.31
C LEU A 28 5.74 -9.59 4.99
N LEU A 29 5.07 -9.18 3.89
CA LEU A 29 4.88 -7.77 3.55
C LEU A 29 4.19 -7.02 4.69
N ARG A 30 3.15 -7.63 5.29
CA ARG A 30 2.45 -7.08 6.46
C ARG A 30 3.37 -6.85 7.65
N GLU A 31 4.16 -7.86 8.03
CA GLU A 31 5.06 -7.74 9.19
C GLU A 31 6.14 -6.67 8.95
N THR A 32 6.68 -6.60 7.73
CA THR A 32 7.65 -5.55 7.36
C THR A 32 7.01 -4.17 7.39
N ALA A 33 5.85 -3.98 6.75
CA ALA A 33 5.14 -2.71 6.74
C ALA A 33 4.77 -2.24 8.16
N LYS A 34 4.43 -3.18 9.06
CA LYS A 34 4.16 -2.90 10.46
C LYS A 34 5.42 -2.48 11.23
N ARG A 35 6.56 -3.15 11.01
CA ARG A 35 7.85 -2.77 11.63
C ARG A 35 8.31 -1.38 11.22
N LEU A 36 8.04 -0.98 9.99
CA LEU A 36 8.40 0.33 9.44
C LEU A 36 7.39 1.44 9.74
N ASP A 37 6.24 1.10 10.34
CA ASP A 37 5.07 1.98 10.44
C ASP A 37 4.71 2.63 9.07
N LEU A 38 4.82 1.83 8.00
CA LEU A 38 4.90 2.32 6.63
C LEU A 38 3.65 3.10 6.21
N PHE A 39 2.46 2.51 6.39
CA PHE A 39 1.23 3.09 5.84
C PHE A 39 0.73 4.32 6.60
N PRO A 40 0.83 4.41 7.94
CA PRO A 40 0.58 5.66 8.67
C PRO A 40 1.53 6.78 8.25
N ARG A 41 2.84 6.51 8.14
CA ARG A 41 3.84 7.49 7.64
C ARG A 41 3.53 7.93 6.22
N MET A 42 3.22 7.00 5.33
CA MET A 42 2.87 7.30 3.95
C MET A 42 1.58 8.12 3.86
N ALA A 43 0.56 7.80 4.65
CA ALA A 43 -0.68 8.58 4.71
C ALA A 43 -0.44 10.03 5.17
N ALA A 44 0.54 10.27 6.04
CA ALA A 44 0.93 11.62 6.47
C ALA A 44 1.57 12.47 5.35
N CYS A 45 1.96 11.84 4.24
CA CYS A 45 2.41 12.52 3.02
C CYS A 45 1.26 12.92 2.10
N PHE A 46 0.00 12.77 2.52
CA PHE A 46 -1.18 13.19 1.77
C PHE A 46 -1.97 14.23 2.56
N LYS A 47 -2.64 15.12 1.83
CA LYS A 47 -3.73 15.93 2.36
C LYS A 47 -5.05 15.22 2.10
N ASP A 48 -5.76 14.88 3.17
CA ASP A 48 -7.09 14.28 3.10
C ASP A 48 -8.15 15.33 3.44
N HIS A 49 -8.86 15.78 2.41
CA HIS A 49 -9.94 16.76 2.46
C HIS A 49 -11.33 16.10 2.57
N ARG A 50 -11.40 14.78 2.77
CA ARG A 50 -12.66 14.08 3.03
C ARG A 50 -13.21 14.52 4.38
N ASP A 51 -14.53 14.59 4.51
CA ASP A 51 -15.20 14.79 5.80
C ASP A 51 -14.90 13.59 6.71
N PRO A 52 -14.21 13.77 7.86
CA PRO A 52 -13.84 12.67 8.75
C PRO A 52 -15.02 11.83 9.23
N GLY A 53 -16.22 12.44 9.38
CA GLY A 53 -17.43 11.73 9.79
C GLY A 53 -18.00 10.80 8.71
N ARG A 54 -17.52 10.90 7.47
CA ARG A 54 -17.92 10.10 6.31
C ARG A 54 -16.81 9.16 5.82
N VAL A 55 -15.66 9.14 6.49
CA VAL A 55 -14.54 8.26 6.12
C VAL A 55 -14.79 6.86 6.68
N ARG A 56 -15.15 5.94 5.78
CA ARG A 56 -15.25 4.50 6.10
C ARG A 56 -13.89 3.81 6.15
N HIS A 57 -12.98 4.17 5.23
CA HIS A 57 -11.64 3.59 5.11
C HIS A 57 -10.60 4.68 5.34
N PRO A 58 -9.85 4.62 6.46
CA PRO A 58 -8.69 5.48 6.70
C PRO A 58 -7.74 5.44 5.52
N LEU A 59 -7.07 6.56 5.23
CA LEU A 59 -6.16 6.63 4.09
C LEU A 59 -5.03 5.61 4.18
N ALA A 60 -4.47 5.40 5.38
CA ALA A 60 -3.46 4.36 5.61
C ALA A 60 -3.95 2.96 5.20
N ASP A 61 -5.23 2.63 5.42
CA ASP A 61 -5.78 1.32 5.04
C ASP A 61 -5.98 1.19 3.53
N LEU A 62 -6.41 2.28 2.88
CA LEU A 62 -6.52 2.33 1.42
C LEU A 62 -5.16 2.16 0.75
N LEU A 63 -4.15 2.85 1.28
CA LEU A 63 -2.76 2.73 0.83
C LEU A 63 -2.19 1.34 1.10
N ALA A 64 -2.47 0.76 2.27
CA ALA A 64 -2.07 -0.59 2.63
C ALA A 64 -2.62 -1.63 1.66
N GLN A 65 -3.94 -1.55 1.39
CA GLN A 65 -4.59 -2.41 0.42
C GLN A 65 -3.98 -2.25 -0.98
N ARG A 66 -3.80 -1.01 -1.45
CA ARG A 66 -3.37 -0.77 -2.82
C ARG A 66 -1.93 -1.19 -3.07
N VAL A 67 -1.01 -0.75 -2.21
CA VAL A 67 0.42 -1.10 -2.35
C VAL A 67 0.64 -2.60 -2.22
N THR A 68 -0.10 -3.27 -1.33
CA THR A 68 -0.01 -4.74 -1.21
C THR A 68 -0.57 -5.44 -2.44
N GLY A 69 -1.68 -4.97 -3.01
CA GLY A 69 -2.22 -5.51 -4.25
C GLY A 69 -1.19 -5.45 -5.38
N ILE A 70 -0.56 -4.30 -5.59
CA ILE A 70 0.51 -4.13 -6.59
C ILE A 70 1.69 -5.07 -6.30
N ALA A 71 2.13 -5.18 -5.04
CA ALA A 71 3.24 -6.06 -4.67
C ALA A 71 2.94 -7.56 -4.90
N LEU A 72 1.66 -7.94 -4.90
CA LEU A 72 1.19 -9.30 -5.21
C LEU A 72 0.90 -9.50 -6.71
N GLY A 73 1.06 -8.47 -7.54
CA GLY A 73 0.81 -8.52 -8.99
C GLY A 73 -0.60 -8.11 -9.43
N TYR A 74 -1.42 -7.58 -8.53
CA TYR A 74 -2.77 -7.09 -8.82
C TYR A 74 -2.75 -5.60 -9.16
N GLU A 75 -2.32 -5.30 -10.39
CA GLU A 75 -2.18 -3.93 -10.87
C GLU A 75 -3.53 -3.32 -11.31
N ASP A 76 -4.49 -4.11 -11.79
CA ASP A 76 -5.80 -3.60 -12.19
C ASP A 76 -6.66 -3.29 -10.96
N LEU A 77 -7.26 -2.10 -10.93
CA LEU A 77 -8.21 -1.72 -9.88
C LEU A 77 -9.43 -2.64 -9.84
N THR A 78 -9.81 -3.23 -10.97
CA THR A 78 -10.96 -4.13 -11.09
C THR A 78 -10.76 -5.42 -10.30
N ASP A 79 -9.52 -5.90 -10.15
CA ASP A 79 -9.20 -7.07 -9.33
C ASP A 79 -9.64 -6.86 -7.87
N HIS A 80 -9.61 -5.60 -7.40
CA HIS A 80 -10.02 -5.27 -6.04
C HIS A 80 -11.51 -5.44 -5.77
N ASP A 81 -12.37 -5.57 -6.78
CA ASP A 81 -13.76 -5.93 -6.58
C ASP A 81 -13.93 -7.42 -6.19
N THR A 82 -12.94 -8.27 -6.48
CA THR A 82 -12.87 -9.62 -5.92
C THR A 82 -12.03 -9.66 -4.65
N LEU A 83 -10.83 -9.04 -4.70
CA LEU A 83 -9.86 -9.08 -3.60
C LEU A 83 -10.32 -8.37 -2.33
N HIS A 84 -11.33 -7.50 -2.39
CA HIS A 84 -11.86 -6.88 -1.17
C HIS A 84 -12.48 -7.87 -0.18
N HIS A 85 -12.72 -9.12 -0.63
CA HIS A 85 -13.12 -10.24 0.20
C HIS A 85 -11.96 -11.14 0.64
N ASP A 86 -10.77 -11.01 0.07
CA ASP A 86 -9.63 -11.87 0.40
C ASP A 86 -9.23 -11.73 1.89
N PRO A 87 -9.14 -12.85 2.62
CA PRO A 87 -8.88 -12.85 4.07
C PRO A 87 -7.49 -12.31 4.42
N LEU A 88 -6.48 -12.46 3.56
CA LEU A 88 -5.13 -11.96 3.79
C LEU A 88 -5.07 -10.45 3.57
N LEU A 89 -5.55 -9.95 2.43
CA LEU A 89 -5.56 -8.50 2.16
C LEU A 89 -6.34 -7.75 3.24
N LYS A 90 -7.37 -8.39 3.81
CA LYS A 90 -8.09 -7.89 4.99
C LYS A 90 -7.20 -7.70 6.21
N LEU A 91 -6.08 -8.41 6.36
CA LEU A 91 -5.12 -8.24 7.45
C LEU A 91 -4.22 -7.02 7.29
N MET A 92 -4.17 -6.42 6.09
CA MET A 92 -3.38 -5.21 5.81
C MET A 92 -4.01 -3.93 6.37
N ALA A 93 -5.34 -3.91 6.53
CA ALA A 93 -6.05 -2.77 7.11
C ALA A 93 -5.86 -2.67 8.64
N THR A 94 -6.07 -1.49 9.22
CA THR A 94 -5.98 -1.33 10.67
C THR A 94 -7.08 -2.10 11.42
N PRO A 95 -6.80 -2.65 12.60
CA PRO A 95 -7.82 -3.32 13.43
C PRO A 95 -8.97 -2.38 13.84
N LYS A 96 -8.70 -1.08 14.00
CA LYS A 96 -9.68 -0.05 14.39
C LYS A 96 -10.70 0.28 13.30
N ALA A 97 -10.40 0.03 12.03
CA ALA A 97 -11.34 0.22 10.93
C ALA A 97 -12.49 -0.81 10.93
N ARG A 98 -12.58 -1.68 11.94
CA ARG A 98 -13.54 -2.78 12.05
C ARG A 98 -14.32 -2.69 13.36
N GLY A 99 -15.52 -2.12 13.26
CA GLY A 99 -16.46 -2.00 14.37
C GLY A 99 -17.27 -3.25 14.73
N ALA A 100 -16.94 -4.45 14.20
CA ALA A 100 -17.74 -5.65 14.47
C ALA A 100 -16.95 -6.97 14.34
N ASP A 101 -17.60 -8.05 14.77
CA ASP A 101 -17.10 -9.43 14.89
C ASP A 101 -16.58 -10.08 13.59
N ARG A 102 -16.78 -9.40 12.44
CA ARG A 102 -16.19 -9.76 11.15
C ARG A 102 -15.40 -8.60 10.54
N PRO A 103 -14.29 -8.90 9.84
CA PRO A 103 -13.63 -7.98 8.93
C PRO A 103 -14.61 -7.19 8.06
N ALA A 104 -14.68 -5.87 8.24
CA ALA A 104 -15.31 -5.03 7.21
C ALA A 104 -14.60 -5.30 5.86
N PRO A 105 -15.36 -5.43 4.76
CA PRO A 105 -14.77 -5.61 3.45
C PRO A 105 -13.84 -4.43 3.15
N LEU A 106 -12.77 -4.70 2.41
CA LEU A 106 -11.86 -3.64 1.97
C LEU A 106 -12.55 -2.71 0.97
N ALA A 107 -11.86 -1.65 0.55
CA ALA A 107 -12.37 -0.75 -0.46
C ALA A 107 -12.45 -1.47 -1.82
N GLY A 108 -13.55 -1.26 -2.56
CA GLY A 108 -13.65 -1.69 -3.96
C GLY A 108 -12.90 -0.76 -4.92
N SER A 109 -12.88 -1.14 -6.19
CA SER A 109 -12.18 -0.48 -7.30
C SER A 109 -12.40 1.03 -7.34
N SER A 110 -13.67 1.46 -7.28
CA SER A 110 -14.06 2.89 -7.34
C SER A 110 -13.51 3.73 -6.18
N THR A 111 -13.28 3.14 -5.02
CA THR A 111 -12.76 3.85 -3.86
C THR A 111 -11.25 3.99 -3.94
N LEU A 112 -10.56 2.96 -4.42
CA LEU A 112 -9.12 3.00 -4.69
C LEU A 112 -8.78 3.92 -5.87
N GLY A 113 -9.60 3.95 -6.92
CA GLY A 113 -9.41 4.87 -8.05
C GLY A 113 -9.46 6.34 -7.66
N ARG A 114 -10.23 6.71 -6.62
CA ARG A 114 -10.19 8.08 -6.06
C ARG A 114 -8.86 8.40 -5.36
N VAL A 115 -8.16 7.39 -4.84
CA VAL A 115 -6.83 7.55 -4.25
C VAL A 115 -5.79 7.71 -5.35
N GLU A 116 -5.85 6.95 -6.45
CA GLU A 116 -4.87 7.06 -7.54
C GLU A 116 -4.92 8.41 -8.27
N ARG A 117 -6.12 8.99 -8.37
CA ARG A 117 -6.32 10.36 -8.87
C ARG A 117 -5.75 11.47 -7.98
N SER A 118 -5.08 11.13 -6.88
CA SER A 118 -4.45 12.10 -5.97
C SER A 118 -3.17 12.73 -6.49
N PHE A 119 -2.60 12.19 -7.57
CA PHE A 119 -1.38 12.68 -8.23
C PHE A 119 -1.66 13.64 -9.40
N GLU A 120 -2.93 13.83 -9.78
CA GLU A 120 -3.33 14.82 -10.77
C GLU A 120 -3.45 16.19 -10.10
N ASP A 121 -2.73 17.21 -10.60
CA ASP A 121 -2.92 18.59 -10.15
C ASP A 121 -4.33 19.05 -10.51
N SER A 122 -5.19 19.15 -9.51
CA SER A 122 -6.62 19.17 -9.73
C SER A 122 -7.38 19.83 -8.58
N ASP A 123 -8.56 20.34 -8.91
CA ASP A 123 -9.42 21.06 -7.98
C ASP A 123 -9.85 20.15 -6.82
N HIS A 124 -9.51 20.58 -5.59
CA HIS A 124 -9.84 19.89 -4.34
C HIS A 124 -11.35 19.77 -4.08
N ARG A 125 -12.21 20.45 -4.86
CA ARG A 125 -13.65 20.17 -4.91
C ARG A 125 -13.92 18.74 -5.38
N TYR A 126 -13.15 18.24 -6.34
CA TYR A 126 -13.34 16.93 -6.97
C TYR A 126 -12.29 15.90 -6.51
N HIS A 127 -11.11 16.34 -6.09
CA HIS A 127 -10.03 15.47 -5.61
C HIS A 127 -9.79 15.69 -4.12
N LYS A 128 -10.40 14.81 -3.31
CA LYS A 128 -10.38 14.94 -1.84
C LYS A 128 -9.12 14.37 -1.19
N ILE A 129 -8.27 13.69 -1.95
CA ILE A 129 -7.01 13.15 -1.48
C ILE A 129 -5.96 13.71 -2.42
N THR A 130 -4.94 14.36 -1.87
CA THR A 130 -3.88 14.99 -2.67
C THR A 130 -2.53 14.55 -2.13
N ALA A 131 -1.72 13.93 -2.98
CA ALA A 131 -0.36 13.53 -2.62
C ALA A 131 0.53 14.77 -2.42
N GLN A 132 1.51 14.68 -1.53
CA GLN A 132 2.59 15.67 -1.40
C GLN A 132 3.90 15.02 -1.88
N PRO A 133 4.25 15.09 -3.18
CA PRO A 133 5.35 14.32 -3.76
C PRO A 133 6.69 14.49 -3.03
N ASN A 134 7.03 15.72 -2.64
CA ASN A 134 8.26 15.99 -1.89
C ASN A 134 8.31 15.21 -0.57
N ARG A 135 7.19 15.12 0.16
CA ARG A 135 7.12 14.37 1.42
C ARG A 135 7.16 12.87 1.21
N LEU A 136 6.63 12.37 0.09
CA LEU A 136 6.77 10.97 -0.29
C LEU A 136 8.23 10.66 -0.59
N GLN A 137 8.92 11.53 -1.34
CA GLN A 137 10.34 11.41 -1.63
C GLN A 137 11.18 11.43 -0.33
N ASP A 138 10.92 12.37 0.57
CA ASP A 138 11.59 12.45 1.87
C ASP A 138 11.36 11.16 2.68
N LEU A 139 10.13 10.64 2.70
CA LEU A 139 9.82 9.38 3.37
C LEU A 139 10.62 8.20 2.80
N TYR A 140 10.84 8.12 1.49
CA TYR A 140 11.69 7.08 0.90
C TYR A 140 13.14 7.19 1.38
N VAL A 141 13.66 8.40 1.47
CA VAL A 141 15.03 8.65 1.98
C VAL A 141 15.14 8.27 3.45
N ASP A 142 14.14 8.64 4.26
CA ASP A 142 14.08 8.29 5.68
C ASP A 142 14.06 6.77 5.86
N LEU A 143 13.15 6.07 5.17
CA LEU A 143 13.03 4.61 5.24
C LEU A 143 14.33 3.90 4.83
N PHE A 144 15.00 4.40 3.78
CA PHE A 144 16.28 3.85 3.33
C PHE A 144 17.40 4.09 4.34
N THR A 145 17.45 5.29 4.95
CA THR A 145 18.49 5.63 5.92
C THR A 145 18.30 4.84 7.22
N GLU A 146 17.05 4.70 7.67
CA GLU A 146 16.67 3.92 8.86
C GLU A 146 16.92 2.42 8.70
N SER A 147 16.96 1.90 7.48
CA SER A 147 17.24 0.48 7.24
C SER A 147 18.72 0.10 7.40
N HIS A 148 19.62 1.07 7.62
CA HIS A 148 21.06 0.86 7.78
C HIS A 148 21.51 1.18 9.21
N ASP A 149 22.40 0.35 9.77
CA ASP A 149 22.98 0.57 11.10
C ASP A 149 23.81 1.87 11.20
N SER A 150 24.26 2.41 10.07
CA SER A 150 24.89 3.72 9.98
C SER A 150 24.48 4.40 8.67
N PRO A 151 24.11 5.69 8.69
CA PRO A 151 23.66 6.39 7.49
C PRO A 151 24.71 6.31 6.37
N PRO A 152 24.30 5.97 5.14
CA PRO A 152 25.21 5.93 4.00
C PRO A 152 25.73 7.34 3.68
N LYS A 153 26.99 7.44 3.26
CA LYS A 153 27.65 8.73 2.96
C LYS A 153 27.09 9.44 1.73
N CYS A 154 26.39 8.72 0.85
CA CYS A 154 25.77 9.22 -0.36
C CYS A 154 24.56 8.35 -0.72
N ILE A 155 23.49 8.98 -1.21
CA ILE A 155 22.34 8.32 -1.82
C ILE A 155 22.29 8.83 -3.25
N ASP A 156 22.52 7.95 -4.24
CA ASP A 156 22.39 8.28 -5.65
C ASP A 156 21.06 7.73 -6.18
N PRO A 157 20.01 8.57 -6.30
CA PRO A 157 18.75 8.13 -6.88
C PRO A 157 18.96 7.89 -8.38
N ASP A 158 18.80 6.64 -8.81
CA ASP A 158 18.98 6.23 -10.20
C ASP A 158 18.11 7.10 -11.13
N LYS A 159 18.76 8.00 -11.89
CA LYS A 159 18.09 8.83 -12.88
C LYS A 159 17.87 7.98 -14.13
N ARG A 160 16.69 7.37 -14.22
CA ARG A 160 16.10 6.77 -15.44
C ARG A 160 17.11 6.04 -16.33
N CYS A 161 17.09 4.71 -16.31
CA CYS A 161 17.59 3.89 -17.41
C CYS A 161 16.72 4.17 -18.67
N SER A 162 17.01 5.26 -19.38
CA SER A 162 16.41 5.57 -20.66
C SER A 162 16.98 4.60 -21.68
N GLU A 163 16.12 3.69 -22.15
CA GLU A 163 16.09 3.11 -23.49
C GLU A 163 17.46 2.93 -24.16
N HIS A 164 17.94 1.68 -24.20
CA HIS A 164 18.92 1.26 -25.20
C HIS A 164 18.34 1.56 -26.59
N HIS A 165 18.71 2.72 -27.16
CA HIS A 165 18.60 2.94 -28.59
C HIS A 165 19.63 2.02 -29.25
N LEU A 166 19.17 0.84 -29.70
CA LEU A 166 19.92 0.04 -30.65
C LEU A 166 20.01 0.83 -31.95
N SER A 167 21.01 1.70 -32.05
CA SER A 167 21.47 2.21 -33.32
C SER A 167 22.07 1.03 -34.08
N GLY A 168 21.25 0.43 -34.95
CA GLY A 168 21.70 -0.51 -35.96
C GLY A 168 22.64 0.23 -36.90
N SER A 169 23.93 0.04 -36.69
CA SER A 169 24.96 0.37 -37.68
C SER A 169 24.71 -0.48 -38.93
N LYS A 170 24.22 0.14 -40.00
CA LYS A 170 24.34 -0.44 -41.35
C LYS A 170 25.79 -0.27 -41.78
N MET A 171 26.51 -1.40 -41.80
CA MET A 171 27.78 -1.55 -42.50
C MET A 171 27.50 -2.20 -43.86
N HIS A 172 27.96 -1.53 -44.92
CA HIS A 172 27.99 -1.89 -46.35
C HIS A 172 26.67 -1.90 -47.12
#